data_AF-A0A212L318-F1
#
_entry.id   AF-A0A212L318-F1
#
_cell.length_a   1.000
_cell.length_b   1.000
_cell.length_c   1.000
_cell.angle_alpha   90.00
_cell.angle_beta   90.00
_cell.angle_gamma   90.00
#
_symmetry.space_group_name_H-M   'P 1'
#
loop_
_entity.id
_entity.type
_entity.pdbx_description
1 polymer ?
#
loop_
_entity_poly.entity_id
_entity_poly.type
_entity_poly.pdbx_seq_one_letter_code
_entity_poly.pdbx_strand_id
1 'polypeptide(L)'
;MTTPTPCVRLPFLRGPLSVSGPEDADAAAVPAAQPGAAAALLLWPGLPQAPQEGAYCPADYPFSQRQAAACLEDLRLMGDAALSGLPVGATATANPRAARRASEMALLRGLDGADTEAALKAEAARKLRIELEQAQKALLWAWLQEERMGELADMARVLAQKSGMFTRSLGVEDEDADALATSGGYAGTGILGAPVSLDLGLMPPWRLVVANAMYFLPPDMPVLAEGPMAEDLQETLDFAPASPAHAPLAQAGLLCARAPAWRAMGRSRPTGAQPLDAERQWLVRAAS
;
A
#
# COMPACT_ATOMS: atom_id res chain seq x y z
N MET A 1 7.49 -9.91 31.78
CA MET A 1 7.48 -10.36 30.38
C MET A 1 6.75 -9.29 29.59
N THR A 2 7.46 -8.43 28.87
CA THR A 2 6.87 -7.42 27.99
C THR A 2 6.36 -8.14 26.74
N THR A 3 5.05 -8.08 26.51
CA THR A 3 4.42 -8.58 25.28
C THR A 3 5.04 -7.86 24.08
N PRO A 4 5.48 -8.56 23.03
CA PRO A 4 6.03 -7.92 21.85
C PRO A 4 4.97 -7.04 21.18
N THR A 5 5.29 -5.77 20.92
CA THR A 5 4.39 -4.85 20.21
C THR A 5 4.30 -5.25 18.74
N PRO A 6 3.09 -5.48 18.18
CA PRO A 6 2.93 -5.78 16.76
C PRO A 6 3.28 -4.56 15.90
N CYS A 7 3.78 -4.78 14.69
CA CYS A 7 4.06 -3.73 13.71
C CYS A 7 3.19 -3.89 12.47
N VAL A 8 2.98 -2.81 11.72
CA VAL A 8 2.25 -2.84 10.45
C VAL A 8 3.20 -2.70 9.28
N ARG A 9 3.03 -3.56 8.28
CA ARG A 9 3.81 -3.59 7.04
C ARG A 9 3.29 -2.55 6.06
N LEU A 10 4.18 -1.73 5.52
CA LEU A 10 3.90 -0.74 4.49
C LEU A 10 5.06 -0.72 3.46
N PRO A 11 4.82 -0.33 2.20
CA PRO A 11 3.57 0.23 1.68
C PRO A 11 2.57 -0.84 1.19
N PHE A 12 2.99 -2.08 1.03
CA PHE A 12 2.14 -3.11 0.43
C PHE A 12 1.04 -3.60 1.38
N LEU A 13 -0.21 -3.48 0.96
CA LEU A 13 -1.38 -3.86 1.75
C LEU A 13 -1.70 -5.36 1.63
N ARG A 14 -1.37 -5.99 0.51
CA ARG A 14 -1.60 -7.42 0.22
C ARG A 14 -0.41 -8.32 0.56
N GLY A 15 0.73 -7.72 0.88
CA GLY A 15 2.00 -8.43 1.08
C GLY A 15 3.01 -8.14 -0.04
N PRO A 16 4.20 -8.75 0.01
CA PRO A 16 5.25 -8.45 -0.94
C PRO A 16 4.81 -8.87 -2.34
N LEU A 17 4.90 -7.95 -3.29
CA LEU A 17 4.68 -8.28 -4.69
C LEU A 17 5.81 -9.23 -5.12
N SER A 18 5.48 -10.43 -5.60
CA SER A 18 6.43 -11.37 -6.20
C SER A 18 6.89 -10.85 -7.57
N VAL A 19 7.55 -9.70 -7.58
CA VAL A 19 8.03 -9.01 -8.78
C VAL A 19 9.50 -9.32 -9.05
N SER A 20 10.23 -9.76 -8.03
CA SER A 20 11.60 -10.25 -8.13
C SER A 20 11.68 -11.78 -7.99
N GLY A 21 12.70 -12.37 -8.61
CA GLY A 21 12.89 -13.80 -8.75
C GLY A 21 13.02 -14.57 -7.44
N PRO A 22 13.24 -15.91 -7.50
CA PRO A 22 13.20 -16.80 -6.33
C PRO A 22 14.24 -16.47 -5.24
N GLU A 23 15.25 -15.66 -5.53
CA GLU A 23 16.23 -15.17 -4.53
C GLU A 23 15.60 -14.19 -3.53
N ASP A 24 14.54 -13.47 -3.93
CA ASP A 24 13.71 -12.66 -3.03
C ASP A 24 12.53 -13.44 -2.44
N ALA A 25 12.27 -14.67 -2.88
CA ALA A 25 11.23 -15.51 -2.26
C ALA A 25 11.61 -15.91 -0.82
N ASP A 26 12.92 -16.08 -0.55
CA ASP A 26 13.45 -16.30 0.80
C ASP A 26 13.45 -15.00 1.64
N ALA A 27 13.52 -13.82 1.02
CA ALA A 27 13.39 -12.52 1.69
C ALA A 27 11.91 -12.12 1.92
N ALA A 28 11.01 -12.53 1.02
CA ALA A 28 9.56 -12.29 1.04
C ALA A 28 8.82 -13.18 2.04
N ALA A 29 9.43 -14.29 2.46
CA ALA A 29 8.98 -15.05 3.61
C ALA A 29 9.28 -14.24 4.88
N VAL A 30 8.31 -13.44 5.33
CA VAL A 30 8.06 -13.41 6.77
C VAL A 30 7.53 -14.82 7.06
N PRO A 31 8.29 -15.73 7.69
CA PRO A 31 7.70 -16.97 8.17
C PRO A 31 6.51 -16.57 9.02
N ALA A 32 5.35 -17.17 8.74
CA ALA A 32 4.16 -17.08 9.58
C ALA A 32 4.62 -17.11 11.03
N ALA A 33 4.23 -16.07 11.78
CA ALA A 33 4.73 -15.74 13.11
C ALA A 33 5.20 -16.98 13.87
N GLN A 34 6.52 -17.10 14.07
CA GLN A 34 7.03 -18.08 15.03
C GLN A 34 6.34 -17.80 16.38
N PRO A 35 5.94 -18.82 17.15
CA PRO A 35 5.27 -18.61 18.43
C PRO A 35 6.17 -17.77 19.35
N GLY A 36 5.71 -16.56 19.70
CA GLY A 36 6.50 -15.58 20.45
C GLY A 36 7.01 -14.40 19.60
N ALA A 37 6.68 -14.35 18.31
CA ALA A 37 7.01 -13.25 17.40
C ALA A 37 6.09 -12.01 17.50
N ALA A 38 6.67 -10.82 17.39
CA ALA A 38 5.97 -9.57 17.19
C ALA A 38 5.34 -9.70 15.81
N ALA A 39 4.02 -9.85 15.77
CA ALA A 39 3.32 -10.10 14.52
C ALA A 39 3.50 -8.88 13.59
N ALA A 40 4.09 -9.10 12.42
CA ALA A 40 4.08 -8.14 11.33
C ALA A 40 2.72 -8.27 10.62
N LEU A 41 1.87 -7.26 10.78
CA LEU A 41 0.49 -7.24 10.31
C LEU A 41 0.38 -6.48 8.98
N LEU A 42 -0.47 -6.96 8.07
CA LEU A 42 -0.86 -6.21 6.88
C LEU A 42 -1.98 -5.22 7.22
N LEU A 43 -1.94 -4.00 6.67
CA LEU A 43 -3.03 -3.04 6.85
C LEU A 43 -4.24 -3.43 5.98
N TRP A 44 -5.35 -3.78 6.63
CA TRP A 44 -6.58 -4.13 5.93
C TRP A 44 -7.40 -2.88 5.57
N PRO A 45 -7.75 -2.64 4.29
CA PRO A 45 -8.40 -1.39 3.85
C PRO A 45 -9.89 -1.28 4.21
N GLY A 46 -10.44 -2.22 4.97
CA GLY A 46 -11.84 -2.21 5.42
C GLY A 46 -12.81 -2.99 4.52
N LEU A 47 -12.31 -3.94 3.72
CA LEU A 47 -13.13 -4.84 2.90
C LEU A 47 -13.87 -5.90 3.73
N PRO A 48 -14.95 -6.52 3.20
CA PRO A 48 -15.61 -7.63 3.87
C PRO A 48 -14.67 -8.83 3.97
N GLN A 49 -14.92 -9.72 4.93
CA GLN A 49 -14.14 -10.95 5.16
C GLN A 49 -12.66 -10.68 5.44
N ALA A 50 -12.38 -9.82 6.43
CA ALA A 50 -11.02 -9.59 6.90
C ALA A 50 -10.34 -10.91 7.33
N PRO A 51 -9.03 -11.08 7.07
CA PRO A 51 -8.27 -12.22 7.56
C PRO A 51 -8.37 -12.33 9.08
N GLN A 52 -8.53 -13.56 9.61
CA GLN A 52 -8.61 -13.80 11.05
C GLN A 52 -7.27 -13.57 11.75
N GLU A 53 -6.16 -13.74 11.03
CA GLU A 53 -4.79 -13.59 11.51
C GLU A 53 -3.95 -12.78 10.50
N GLY A 54 -2.88 -12.14 10.98
CA GLY A 54 -1.91 -11.46 10.12
C GLY A 54 -2.36 -10.11 9.54
N ALA A 55 -3.53 -9.59 9.92
CA ALA A 55 -4.05 -8.31 9.45
C ALA A 55 -4.38 -7.35 10.61
N TYR A 56 -4.04 -6.08 10.44
CA TYR A 56 -4.51 -4.99 11.28
C TYR A 56 -5.74 -4.35 10.64
N CYS A 57 -6.86 -4.36 11.36
CA CYS A 57 -8.14 -3.81 10.91
C CYS A 57 -8.51 -2.58 11.74
N PRO A 58 -8.31 -1.35 11.23
CA PRO A 58 -8.80 -0.15 11.87
C PRO A 58 -10.31 -0.20 12.14
N ALA A 59 -10.72 0.21 13.34
CA ALA A 59 -12.12 0.19 13.76
C ALA A 59 -12.90 1.45 13.33
N ASP A 60 -12.18 2.50 12.97
CA ASP A 60 -12.66 3.87 12.77
C ASP A 60 -12.75 4.29 11.29
N TYR A 61 -12.79 3.32 10.39
CA TYR A 61 -12.99 3.60 8.97
C TYR A 61 -14.33 4.32 8.70
N PRO A 62 -14.34 5.38 7.86
CA PRO A 62 -15.56 6.13 7.55
C PRO A 62 -16.55 5.34 6.68
N PHE A 63 -16.07 4.40 5.85
CA PHE A 63 -16.93 3.49 5.10
C PHE A 63 -17.15 2.18 5.84
N SER A 64 -18.41 1.75 5.87
CA SER A 64 -18.75 0.37 6.21
C SER A 64 -18.14 -0.61 5.21
N GLN A 65 -17.96 -1.88 5.61
CA GLN A 65 -17.40 -2.92 4.73
C GLN A 65 -18.16 -3.04 3.39
N ARG A 66 -19.49 -2.87 3.41
CA ARG A 66 -20.32 -2.88 2.19
C ARG A 66 -20.04 -1.68 1.30
N GLN A 67 -19.87 -0.49 1.88
CA GLN A 67 -19.52 0.72 1.13
C GLN A 67 -18.09 0.66 0.58
N ALA A 68 -17.14 0.10 1.33
CA ALA A 68 -15.78 -0.13 0.86
C ALA A 68 -15.75 -1.09 -0.34
N ALA A 69 -16.50 -2.20 -0.26
CA ALA A 69 -16.66 -3.14 -1.38
C ALA A 69 -17.30 -2.46 -2.61
N ALA A 70 -18.39 -1.72 -2.43
CA ALA A 70 -19.03 -0.99 -3.53
C ALA A 70 -18.09 0.06 -4.16
N CYS A 71 -17.34 0.81 -3.34
CA CYS A 71 -16.36 1.76 -3.82
C CYS A 71 -15.25 1.08 -4.64
N LEU A 72 -14.82 -0.12 -4.24
CA LEU A 72 -13.81 -0.89 -4.96
C LEU A 72 -14.36 -1.40 -6.31
N GLU A 73 -15.60 -1.86 -6.35
CA GLU A 73 -16.28 -2.20 -7.61
C GLU A 73 -16.42 -0.99 -8.54
N ASP A 74 -16.80 0.17 -8.01
CA ASP A 74 -16.86 1.41 -8.80
C ASP A 74 -15.49 1.75 -9.41
N LEU A 75 -14.40 1.58 -8.64
CA LEU A 75 -13.02 1.77 -9.14
C LEU A 75 -12.67 0.78 -10.26
N ARG A 76 -13.09 -0.49 -10.16
CA ARG A 76 -12.89 -1.49 -11.22
C ARG A 76 -13.63 -1.10 -12.49
N LEU A 77 -14.91 -0.76 -12.38
CA LEU A 77 -15.74 -0.35 -13.52
C LEU A 77 -15.20 0.89 -14.21
N MET A 78 -14.66 1.86 -13.46
CA MET A 78 -14.00 3.03 -14.03
C MET A 78 -12.74 2.65 -14.83
N GLY A 79 -11.95 1.70 -14.34
CA GLY A 79 -10.79 1.16 -15.05
C GLY A 79 -11.17 0.47 -16.35
N ASP A 80 -12.16 -0.42 -16.30
CA ASP A 80 -12.64 -1.16 -17.48
C ASP A 80 -13.23 -0.21 -18.54
N ALA A 81 -14.01 0.79 -18.10
CA ALA A 81 -14.53 1.82 -18.99
C ALA A 81 -13.40 2.62 -19.65
N ALA A 82 -12.36 3.00 -18.91
CA ALA A 82 -11.19 3.71 -19.47
C ALA A 82 -10.43 2.86 -20.50
N LEU A 83 -10.28 1.56 -20.25
CA LEU A 83 -9.63 0.62 -21.18
C LEU A 83 -10.49 0.31 -22.42
N SER A 84 -11.82 0.39 -22.30
CA SER A 84 -12.75 0.11 -23.42
C SER A 84 -12.73 1.16 -24.54
N GLY A 85 -12.05 2.30 -24.35
CA GLY A 85 -12.02 3.39 -25.32
C GLY A 85 -13.36 4.13 -25.50
N LEU A 86 -14.42 3.69 -24.80
CA LEU A 86 -15.63 4.48 -24.65
C LEU A 86 -15.27 5.74 -23.87
N PRO A 87 -15.84 6.92 -24.23
CA PRO A 87 -15.63 8.10 -23.42
C PRO A 87 -16.02 7.74 -21.98
N VAL A 88 -15.09 7.96 -21.04
CA VAL A 88 -15.36 7.97 -19.60
C VAL A 88 -16.23 9.21 -19.34
N GLY A 89 -17.43 9.14 -19.87
CA GLY A 89 -18.35 10.24 -20.07
C GLY A 89 -19.63 9.90 -19.34
N ALA A 90 -19.85 10.62 -18.25
CA ALA A 90 -21.18 10.93 -17.73
C ALA A 90 -21.90 9.92 -16.81
N THR A 91 -21.23 8.94 -16.17
CA THR A 91 -21.89 8.16 -15.09
C THR A 91 -21.49 8.56 -13.66
N ALA A 92 -20.47 9.41 -13.45
CA ALA A 92 -20.12 9.91 -12.11
C ALA A 92 -20.03 11.45 -11.97
N THR A 93 -20.32 12.23 -13.02
CA THR A 93 -20.28 13.71 -12.97
C THR A 93 -21.64 14.37 -12.76
N ALA A 94 -22.67 13.61 -12.36
CA ALA A 94 -23.97 14.19 -12.04
C ALA A 94 -24.01 14.90 -10.67
N ASN A 95 -23.01 14.74 -9.80
CA ASN A 95 -23.10 15.27 -8.43
C ASN A 95 -21.99 16.19 -7.90
N PRO A 96 -20.84 16.49 -8.54
CA PRO A 96 -19.91 17.44 -7.94
C PRO A 96 -20.45 18.88 -8.01
N ARG A 97 -21.06 19.27 -9.13
CA ARG A 97 -21.68 20.60 -9.29
C ARG A 97 -22.99 20.73 -8.50
N ALA A 98 -23.79 19.66 -8.46
CA ALA A 98 -25.05 19.65 -7.70
C ALA A 98 -24.79 19.58 -6.19
N ALA A 99 -23.83 18.78 -5.71
CA ALA A 99 -23.40 18.79 -4.31
C ALA A 99 -22.72 20.10 -3.92
N ARG A 100 -21.93 20.70 -4.83
CA ARG A 100 -21.37 22.05 -4.62
C ARG A 100 -22.47 23.09 -4.49
N ARG A 101 -23.44 23.13 -5.41
CA ARG A 101 -24.61 24.03 -5.32
C ARG A 101 -25.47 23.78 -4.08
N ALA A 102 -25.68 22.51 -3.69
CA ALA A 102 -26.39 22.17 -2.47
C ALA A 102 -25.63 22.62 -1.22
N SER A 103 -24.29 22.53 -1.23
CA SER A 103 -23.45 23.02 -0.15
C SER A 103 -23.38 24.55 -0.10
N GLU A 104 -23.36 25.23 -1.25
CA GLU A 104 -23.43 26.69 -1.35
C GLU A 104 -24.79 27.18 -0.85
N MET A 105 -25.88 26.52 -1.23
CA MET A 105 -27.23 26.80 -0.73
C MET A 105 -27.39 26.51 0.77
N ALA A 106 -26.72 25.48 1.30
CA ALA A 106 -26.73 25.18 2.73
C ALA A 106 -25.92 26.19 3.55
N LEU A 107 -24.77 26.65 3.04
CA LEU A 107 -23.99 27.75 3.62
C LEU A 107 -24.80 29.06 3.65
N LEU A 108 -25.49 29.38 2.55
CA LEU A 108 -26.36 30.56 2.47
C LEU A 108 -27.51 30.50 3.48
N ARG A 109 -28.10 29.33 3.72
CA ARG A 109 -29.15 29.15 4.75
C ARG A 109 -28.62 29.18 6.18
N GLY A 110 -27.35 28.85 6.40
CA GLY A 110 -26.72 28.86 7.73
C GLY A 110 -26.22 30.24 8.19
N LEU A 111 -26.09 31.19 7.27
CA LEU A 111 -25.64 32.56 7.56
C LEU A 111 -26.72 33.42 8.26
N ASP A 112 -27.99 33.03 8.20
CA ASP A 112 -29.12 33.84 8.70
C ASP A 112 -29.36 33.74 10.23
N GLY A 113 -28.54 32.99 11.00
CA GLY A 113 -28.73 32.99 12.45
C GLY A 113 -27.88 32.08 13.34
N ALA A 114 -26.65 31.70 12.95
CA ALA A 114 -25.84 30.75 13.73
C ALA A 114 -24.66 31.40 14.47
N ASP A 115 -24.45 30.98 15.72
CA ASP A 115 -23.23 31.20 16.50
C ASP A 115 -22.00 30.77 15.68
N THR A 116 -21.14 31.74 15.34
CA THR A 116 -20.01 31.57 14.41
C THR A 116 -19.04 30.45 14.83
N GLU A 117 -18.88 30.20 16.12
CA GLU A 117 -18.00 29.16 16.64
C GLU A 117 -18.54 27.74 16.42
N ALA A 118 -19.86 27.54 16.55
CA ALA A 118 -20.48 26.23 16.31
C ALA A 118 -20.43 25.88 14.81
N ALA A 119 -20.63 26.88 13.95
CA ALA A 119 -20.50 26.74 12.50
C ALA A 119 -19.07 26.35 12.09
N LEU A 120 -18.04 27.01 12.65
CA LEU A 120 -16.64 26.70 12.37
C LEU A 120 -16.24 25.29 12.82
N LYS A 121 -16.71 24.85 14.00
CA LYS A 121 -16.48 23.48 14.50
C LYS A 121 -17.15 22.44 13.60
N ALA A 122 -18.38 22.69 13.16
CA ALA A 122 -19.09 21.82 12.23
C ALA A 122 -18.39 21.74 10.86
N GLU A 123 -17.88 22.85 10.35
CA GLU A 123 -17.11 22.88 9.10
C GLU A 123 -15.79 22.12 9.22
N ALA A 124 -15.06 22.28 10.33
CA ALA A 124 -13.82 21.55 10.60
C ALA A 124 -14.07 20.03 10.69
N ALA A 125 -15.13 19.61 11.40
CA ALA A 125 -15.53 18.20 11.48
C ALA A 125 -15.90 17.63 10.10
N ARG A 126 -16.56 18.42 9.25
CA ARG A 126 -16.88 18.03 7.87
C ARG A 126 -15.62 17.86 7.02
N LYS A 127 -14.65 18.79 7.12
CA LYS A 127 -13.38 18.70 6.38
C LYS A 127 -12.60 17.45 6.79
N LEU A 128 -12.46 17.21 8.08
CA LEU A 128 -11.80 16.02 8.62
C LEU A 128 -12.48 14.74 8.14
N ARG A 129 -13.83 14.70 8.13
CA ARG A 129 -14.56 13.55 7.59
C ARG A 129 -14.25 13.30 6.11
N ILE A 130 -14.20 14.35 5.29
CA ILE A 130 -13.85 14.22 3.87
C ILE A 130 -12.42 13.69 3.73
N GLU A 131 -11.47 14.19 4.52
CA GLU A 131 -10.08 13.73 4.50
C GLU A 131 -9.96 12.24 4.84
N LEU A 132 -10.66 11.78 5.88
CA LEU A 132 -10.72 10.36 6.24
C LEU A 132 -11.35 9.51 5.12
N GLU A 133 -12.44 9.98 4.50
CA GLU A 133 -13.09 9.28 3.39
C GLU A 133 -12.15 9.17 2.18
N GLN A 134 -11.40 10.23 1.86
CA GLN A 134 -10.39 10.19 0.80
C GLN A 134 -9.21 9.29 1.16
N ALA A 135 -8.79 9.28 2.42
CA ALA A 135 -7.72 8.41 2.88
C ALA A 135 -8.08 6.93 2.74
N GLN A 136 -9.28 6.53 3.15
CA GLN A 136 -9.74 5.15 2.95
C GLN A 136 -9.87 4.80 1.46
N LYS A 137 -10.37 5.70 0.61
CA LYS A 137 -10.43 5.49 -0.84
C LYS A 137 -9.05 5.29 -1.46
N ALA A 138 -8.05 6.05 -1.02
CA ALA A 138 -6.68 5.91 -1.49
C ALA A 138 -6.09 4.54 -1.13
N LEU A 139 -6.39 4.02 0.08
CA LEU A 139 -6.00 2.66 0.47
C LEU A 139 -6.73 1.58 -0.34
N LEU A 140 -8.02 1.74 -0.60
CA LEU A 140 -8.79 0.81 -1.46
C LEU A 140 -8.27 0.81 -2.90
N TRP A 141 -7.89 1.98 -3.41
CA TRP A 141 -7.26 2.10 -4.72
C TRP A 141 -5.89 1.42 -4.74
N ALA A 142 -5.04 1.65 -3.74
CA ALA A 142 -3.74 1.01 -3.65
C ALA A 142 -3.87 -0.53 -3.57
N TRP A 143 -4.81 -1.01 -2.76
CA TRP A 143 -5.17 -2.42 -2.71
C TRP A 143 -5.55 -2.97 -4.09
N LEU A 144 -6.45 -2.30 -4.82
CA LEU A 144 -6.84 -2.71 -6.17
C LEU A 144 -5.66 -2.72 -7.15
N GLN A 145 -4.77 -1.74 -7.07
CA GLN A 145 -3.57 -1.68 -7.89
C GLN A 145 -2.62 -2.86 -7.63
N GLU A 146 -2.40 -3.22 -6.37
CA GLU A 146 -1.64 -4.41 -6.01
C GLU A 146 -2.28 -5.70 -6.56
N GLU A 147 -3.62 -5.78 -6.64
CA GLU A 147 -4.33 -6.89 -7.32
C GLU A 147 -3.88 -7.01 -8.77
N ARG A 148 -3.97 -5.89 -9.50
CA ARG A 148 -3.71 -5.86 -10.94
C ARG A 148 -2.27 -6.16 -11.25
N MET A 149 -1.34 -5.74 -10.39
CA MET A 149 0.07 -6.13 -10.54
C MET A 149 0.29 -7.62 -10.28
N GLY A 150 -0.38 -8.20 -9.29
CA GLY A 150 -0.34 -9.65 -9.08
C GLY A 150 -0.83 -10.41 -10.32
N GLU A 151 -1.98 -10.00 -10.87
CA GLU A 151 -2.54 -10.58 -12.10
C GLU A 151 -1.58 -10.43 -13.30
N LEU A 152 -0.98 -9.24 -13.48
CA LEU A 152 0.02 -9.00 -14.52
C LEU A 152 1.27 -9.88 -14.33
N ALA A 153 1.72 -10.07 -13.09
CA ALA A 153 2.88 -10.91 -12.77
C ALA A 153 2.62 -12.37 -13.10
N ASP A 154 1.42 -12.85 -12.76
CA ASP A 154 0.99 -14.21 -13.06
C ASP A 154 0.87 -14.43 -14.58
N MET A 155 0.29 -13.47 -15.31
CA MET A 155 0.23 -13.53 -16.77
C MET A 155 1.62 -13.51 -17.41
N ALA A 156 2.53 -12.65 -16.94
CA ALA A 156 3.91 -12.59 -17.42
C ALA A 156 4.64 -13.92 -17.18
N ARG A 157 4.45 -14.54 -16.00
CA ARG A 157 5.03 -15.85 -15.66
C ARG A 157 4.51 -16.95 -16.57
N VAL A 158 3.19 -17.01 -16.78
CA VAL A 158 2.55 -18.01 -17.67
C VAL A 158 3.01 -17.81 -19.12
N LEU A 159 3.16 -16.57 -19.57
CA LEU A 159 3.66 -16.25 -20.91
C LEU A 159 5.11 -16.74 -21.08
N ALA A 160 5.98 -16.45 -20.11
CA ALA A 160 7.38 -16.90 -20.13
C ALA A 160 7.47 -18.44 -20.18
N GLN A 161 6.68 -19.14 -19.36
CA GLN A 161 6.61 -20.61 -19.35
C GLN A 161 6.16 -21.17 -20.72
N LYS A 162 5.12 -20.60 -21.33
CA LYS A 162 4.62 -21.04 -22.64
C LYS A 162 5.61 -20.74 -23.76
N SER A 163 6.28 -19.59 -23.73
CA SER A 163 7.31 -19.21 -24.69
C SER A 163 8.52 -20.15 -24.63
N GLY A 164 8.95 -20.53 -23.42
CA GLY A 164 9.99 -21.53 -23.21
C GLY A 164 9.58 -22.93 -23.72
N MET A 165 8.34 -23.37 -23.46
CA MET A 165 7.83 -24.63 -24.04
C MET A 165 7.78 -24.59 -25.57
N PHE A 166 7.34 -23.48 -26.16
CA PHE A 166 7.29 -23.32 -27.60
C PHE A 166 8.69 -23.36 -28.24
N THR A 167 9.66 -22.68 -27.63
CA THR A 167 11.06 -22.65 -28.09
C THR A 167 11.67 -24.05 -28.08
N ARG A 168 11.47 -24.81 -27.00
CA ARG A 168 11.87 -26.23 -26.93
C ARG A 168 11.21 -27.09 -27.99
N SER A 169 9.93 -26.84 -28.30
CA SER A 169 9.20 -27.60 -29.33
C SER A 169 9.73 -27.35 -30.75
N LEU A 170 10.37 -26.21 -30.99
CA LEU A 170 11.01 -25.87 -32.27
C LEU A 170 12.42 -26.49 -32.42
N GLY A 171 12.89 -27.26 -31.44
CA GLY A 171 14.21 -27.88 -31.47
C GLY A 171 15.35 -26.89 -31.29
N VAL A 172 15.06 -25.69 -30.76
CA VAL A 172 16.10 -24.78 -30.29
C VAL A 172 16.51 -25.26 -28.91
N GLU A 173 17.66 -25.92 -28.86
CA GLU A 173 18.33 -26.25 -27.60
C GLU A 173 18.98 -24.96 -27.09
N ASP A 174 18.62 -24.54 -25.88
CA ASP A 174 19.26 -23.41 -25.23
C ASP A 174 20.68 -23.83 -24.81
N GLU A 175 21.65 -23.86 -25.74
CA GLU A 175 23.06 -24.15 -25.43
C GLU A 175 23.65 -23.12 -24.42
N ASP A 176 22.96 -22.00 -24.20
CA ASP A 176 23.31 -20.93 -23.24
C ASP A 176 22.34 -20.80 -22.04
N ALA A 177 21.36 -21.71 -21.85
CA ALA A 177 20.39 -21.60 -20.74
C ALA A 177 21.04 -21.67 -19.35
N ASP A 178 22.12 -22.44 -19.19
CA ASP A 178 22.78 -22.61 -17.90
C ASP A 178 23.58 -21.38 -17.45
N ALA A 179 24.02 -20.53 -18.40
CA ALA A 179 24.73 -19.28 -18.09
C ALA A 179 23.78 -18.13 -17.71
N LEU A 180 22.53 -18.14 -18.20
CA LEU A 180 21.50 -17.15 -17.82
C LEU A 180 20.63 -17.60 -16.64
N ALA A 181 20.51 -18.91 -16.37
CA ALA A 181 19.78 -19.41 -15.20
C ALA A 181 20.49 -19.11 -13.88
N THR A 182 21.81 -18.87 -13.90
CA THR A 182 22.63 -18.53 -12.73
C THR A 182 22.65 -17.03 -12.41
N SER A 183 22.04 -16.18 -13.25
CA SER A 183 21.80 -14.77 -12.93
C SER A 183 20.30 -14.53 -12.70
N GLY A 184 19.86 -14.73 -11.46
CA GLY A 184 18.64 -14.16 -10.87
C GLY A 184 17.41 -13.98 -11.79
N GLY A 185 16.51 -14.95 -11.75
CA GLY A 185 15.08 -14.67 -11.90
C GLY A 185 14.48 -14.58 -13.30
N TYR A 186 15.21 -14.88 -14.37
CA TYR A 186 14.61 -14.94 -15.71
C TYR A 186 14.32 -16.36 -16.20
N ALA A 187 13.03 -16.69 -16.27
CA ALA A 187 12.56 -17.81 -17.08
C ALA A 187 12.82 -17.48 -18.55
N GLY A 188 13.75 -18.25 -19.14
CA GLY A 188 14.19 -18.28 -20.54
C GLY A 188 13.47 -17.34 -21.53
N THR A 189 14.26 -16.47 -22.14
CA THR A 189 13.90 -15.75 -23.37
C THR A 189 13.64 -16.75 -24.49
N GLY A 190 12.39 -17.20 -24.62
CA GLY A 190 11.98 -17.90 -25.83
C GLY A 190 12.15 -17.03 -27.08
N ILE A 191 11.95 -17.62 -28.26
CA ILE A 191 12.02 -16.96 -29.59
C ILE A 191 11.22 -15.63 -29.68
N LEU A 192 10.23 -15.43 -28.81
CA LEU A 192 9.37 -14.25 -28.77
C LEU A 192 10.00 -13.01 -28.07
N GLY A 193 11.26 -13.08 -27.64
CA GLY A 193 12.01 -11.92 -27.16
C GLY A 193 12.03 -11.71 -25.65
N ALA A 194 12.47 -10.51 -25.25
CA ALA A 194 12.82 -10.16 -23.88
C ALA A 194 11.67 -10.42 -22.89
N PRO A 195 12.00 -10.92 -21.69
CA PRO A 195 11.02 -11.25 -20.68
C PRO A 195 10.31 -9.99 -20.17
N VAL A 196 9.01 -10.10 -19.89
CA VAL A 196 8.18 -8.97 -19.46
C VAL A 196 8.57 -8.60 -18.02
N SER A 197 9.38 -7.55 -17.87
CA SER A 197 9.65 -6.93 -16.58
C SER A 197 8.47 -6.05 -16.17
N LEU A 198 7.92 -6.26 -14.98
CA LEU A 198 6.91 -5.38 -14.43
C LEU A 198 7.55 -4.14 -13.84
N ASP A 199 7.05 -2.97 -14.24
CA ASP A 199 7.50 -1.69 -13.69
C ASP A 199 6.76 -1.39 -12.38
N LEU A 200 7.50 -1.32 -11.28
CA LEU A 200 6.98 -0.87 -9.98
C LEU A 200 6.49 0.59 -10.02
N GLY A 201 6.87 1.37 -11.03
CA GLY A 201 6.32 2.70 -11.32
C GLY A 201 4.81 2.69 -11.64
N LEU A 202 4.23 1.52 -11.96
CA LEU A 202 2.78 1.36 -12.07
C LEU A 202 2.08 1.35 -10.70
N MET A 203 2.83 1.19 -9.61
CA MET A 203 2.29 1.25 -8.25
C MET A 203 2.06 2.68 -7.76
N PRO A 204 1.02 2.88 -6.92
CA PRO A 204 0.90 4.08 -6.12
C PRO A 204 2.24 4.41 -5.46
N PRO A 205 2.68 5.68 -5.48
CA PRO A 205 3.89 6.05 -4.76
C PRO A 205 3.69 5.72 -3.27
N TRP A 206 4.67 5.05 -2.66
CA TRP A 206 4.57 4.59 -1.27
C TRP A 206 4.21 5.72 -0.30
N ARG A 207 4.68 6.95 -0.58
CA ARG A 207 4.38 8.17 0.20
C ARG A 207 2.88 8.47 0.24
N LEU A 208 2.15 8.19 -0.83
CA LEU A 208 0.69 8.31 -0.84
C LEU A 208 0.05 7.26 0.08
N VAL A 209 0.47 6.00 -0.01
CA VAL A 209 -0.09 4.93 0.83
C VAL A 209 0.16 5.22 2.30
N VAL A 210 1.41 5.58 2.66
CA VAL A 210 1.79 5.96 4.02
C VAL A 210 0.99 7.16 4.52
N ALA A 211 0.90 8.25 3.75
CA ALA A 211 0.17 9.45 4.16
C ALA A 211 -1.29 9.15 4.53
N ASN A 212 -1.93 8.24 3.80
CA ASN A 212 -3.32 7.85 4.05
C ASN A 212 -3.46 6.79 5.14
N ALA A 213 -2.50 5.86 5.26
CA ALA A 213 -2.45 4.87 6.33
C ALA A 213 -2.32 5.52 7.72
N MET A 214 -1.54 6.60 7.84
CA MET A 214 -1.30 7.27 9.13
C MET A 214 -2.57 7.78 9.83
N TYR A 215 -3.66 8.02 9.08
CA TYR A 215 -4.95 8.41 9.67
C TYR A 215 -5.63 7.29 10.46
N PHE A 216 -5.31 6.04 10.17
CA PHE A 216 -5.97 4.86 10.74
C PHE A 216 -5.05 4.01 11.62
N LEU A 217 -3.78 4.42 11.74
CA LEU A 217 -2.78 3.71 12.54
C LEU A 217 -2.61 4.38 13.91
N PRO A 218 -2.63 3.62 15.02
CA PRO A 218 -2.31 4.13 16.34
C PRO A 218 -0.90 4.75 16.36
N PRO A 219 -0.68 5.88 17.05
CA PRO A 219 0.61 6.58 17.04
C PRO A 219 1.78 5.76 17.61
N ASP A 220 1.48 4.83 18.51
CA ASP A 220 2.41 3.91 19.16
C ASP A 220 2.71 2.64 18.36
N MET A 221 1.97 2.39 17.26
CA MET A 221 2.17 1.23 16.39
C MET A 221 3.37 1.44 15.46
N PRO A 222 4.42 0.60 15.54
CA PRO A 222 5.58 0.69 14.64
C PRO A 222 5.21 0.33 13.21
N VAL A 223 5.91 0.95 12.24
CA VAL A 223 5.77 0.66 10.81
C VAL A 223 7.00 -0.10 10.33
N LEU A 224 6.79 -1.28 9.76
CA LEU A 224 7.80 -2.04 9.03
C LEU A 224 7.75 -1.64 7.55
N ALA A 225 8.80 -0.96 7.09
CA ALA A 225 8.93 -0.50 5.71
C ALA A 225 9.54 -1.60 4.83
N GLU A 226 9.01 -1.76 3.62
CA GLU A 226 9.39 -2.79 2.66
C GLU A 226 9.58 -2.24 1.24
N GLY A 227 10.36 -2.98 0.44
CA GLY A 227 10.65 -2.63 -0.96
C GLY A 227 11.23 -1.21 -1.11
N PRO A 228 10.79 -0.41 -2.11
CA PRO A 228 11.37 0.91 -2.38
C PRO A 228 11.18 1.91 -1.23
N MET A 229 10.20 1.69 -0.35
CA MET A 229 10.04 2.51 0.85
C MET A 229 11.19 2.30 1.85
N ALA A 230 11.67 1.07 1.99
CA ALA A 230 12.76 0.76 2.93
C ALA A 230 14.09 1.38 2.47
N GLU A 231 14.34 1.40 1.16
CA GLU A 231 15.50 2.04 0.53
C GLU A 231 15.46 3.55 0.75
N ASP A 232 14.36 4.21 0.33
CA ASP A 232 14.16 5.65 0.49
C ASP A 232 14.31 6.11 1.96
N LEU A 233 13.79 5.32 2.91
CA LEU A 233 13.86 5.66 4.33
C LEU A 233 15.28 5.57 4.87
N GLN A 234 16.08 4.58 4.44
CA GLN A 234 17.48 4.45 4.88
C GLN A 234 18.34 5.61 4.39
N GLU A 235 18.00 6.22 3.26
CA GLU A 235 18.65 7.44 2.78
C GLU A 235 18.17 8.70 3.53
N THR A 236 16.94 8.69 4.03
CA THR A 236 16.29 9.87 4.62
C THR A 236 16.45 9.97 6.14
N LEU A 237 16.53 8.84 6.85
CA LEU A 237 16.50 8.76 8.31
C LEU A 237 17.74 8.05 8.86
N ASP A 238 18.17 8.48 10.05
CA ASP A 238 19.27 7.85 10.77
C ASP A 238 18.78 6.60 11.51
N PHE A 239 19.06 5.43 10.94
CA PHE A 239 18.69 4.13 11.49
C PHE A 239 19.75 3.59 12.46
N ALA A 240 19.31 3.03 13.59
CA ALA A 240 20.14 2.35 14.58
C ALA A 240 19.65 0.91 14.81
N PRO A 241 20.48 -0.01 15.31
CA PRO A 241 20.04 -1.38 15.62
C PRO A 241 18.82 -1.38 16.54
N ALA A 242 17.78 -2.13 16.19
CA ALA A 242 16.55 -2.16 16.96
C ALA A 242 16.78 -2.72 18.37
N SER A 243 16.23 -2.06 19.39
CA SER A 243 16.24 -2.54 20.77
C SER A 243 15.49 -3.88 20.91
N PRO A 244 15.93 -4.81 21.78
CA PRO A 244 15.30 -6.11 22.01
C PRO A 244 13.86 -6.04 22.54
N ALA A 245 13.26 -4.86 22.74
CA ALA A 245 11.82 -4.71 22.97
C ALA A 245 10.96 -5.21 21.79
N HIS A 246 11.53 -5.26 20.57
CA HIS A 246 10.94 -5.87 19.37
C HIS A 246 11.41 -7.32 19.19
N ALA A 247 11.71 -7.97 20.33
CA ALA A 247 12.59 -9.13 20.53
C ALA A 247 12.58 -10.23 19.47
N PRO A 248 11.43 -10.63 18.92
CA PRO A 248 11.44 -11.76 18.00
C PRO A 248 11.52 -11.35 16.51
N LEU A 249 11.30 -10.08 16.19
CA LEU A 249 11.61 -9.49 14.89
C LEU A 249 13.07 -8.98 14.86
N ALA A 250 13.64 -8.65 16.03
CA ALA A 250 15.04 -8.25 16.20
C ALA A 250 16.06 -9.37 15.86
N GLN A 251 15.64 -10.64 15.86
CA GLN A 251 16.48 -11.76 15.38
C GLN A 251 16.73 -11.70 13.87
N ALA A 252 15.97 -10.89 13.11
CA ALA A 252 16.09 -10.70 11.67
C ALA A 252 16.94 -9.47 11.26
N GLY A 253 17.80 -8.95 12.15
CA GLY A 253 18.69 -7.83 11.81
C GLY A 253 17.94 -6.53 11.50
N LEU A 254 16.92 -6.18 12.28
CA LEU A 254 16.16 -4.95 12.06
C LEU A 254 16.90 -3.70 12.53
N LEU A 255 16.77 -2.65 11.73
CA LEU A 255 17.13 -1.29 12.11
C LEU A 255 15.87 -0.50 12.47
N CYS A 256 16.03 0.46 13.37
CA CYS A 256 14.99 1.30 13.91
C CYS A 256 15.37 2.77 13.80
N ALA A 257 14.43 3.60 13.37
CA ALA A 257 14.50 5.05 13.44
C ALA A 257 13.23 5.61 14.09
N ARG A 258 13.33 6.78 14.73
CA ARG A 258 12.17 7.52 15.24
C ARG A 258 12.05 8.84 14.52
N ALA A 259 10.92 9.05 13.88
CA ALA A 259 10.63 10.28 13.15
C ALA A 259 9.12 10.43 12.95
N PRO A 260 8.60 11.66 12.78
CA PRO A 260 7.24 11.87 12.35
C PRO A 260 7.08 11.49 10.87
N ALA A 261 5.86 11.15 10.46
CA ALA A 261 5.60 10.66 9.10
C ALA A 261 5.89 11.72 8.03
N TRP A 262 5.66 13.01 8.29
CA TRP A 262 6.02 14.05 7.31
C TRP A 262 7.53 14.05 6.99
N ARG A 263 8.39 13.79 7.99
CA ARG A 263 9.84 13.76 7.83
C ARG A 263 10.28 12.48 7.11
N ALA A 264 9.72 11.34 7.49
CA ALA A 264 9.92 10.06 6.80
C ALA A 264 9.52 10.17 5.31
N MET A 265 8.44 10.90 5.02
CA MET A 265 8.02 11.23 3.65
C MET A 265 8.84 12.34 2.98
N GLY A 266 9.99 12.74 3.52
CA GLY A 266 10.93 13.68 2.90
C GLY A 266 10.45 15.13 2.86
N ARG A 267 9.42 15.48 3.65
CA ARG A 267 8.96 16.88 3.74
C ARG A 267 9.86 17.67 4.69
N SER A 268 9.99 18.97 4.44
CA SER A 268 10.84 19.87 5.23
C SER A 268 10.14 20.50 6.44
N ARG A 269 8.80 20.44 6.50
CA ARG A 269 8.00 21.08 7.55
C ARG A 269 6.83 20.19 8.00
N PRO A 270 6.39 20.32 9.26
CA PRO A 270 5.15 19.73 9.75
C PRO A 270 3.96 20.13 8.91
N THR A 271 2.98 19.25 8.84
CA THR A 271 1.80 19.41 7.99
C THR A 271 0.64 20.11 8.70
N GLY A 272 0.66 20.17 10.04
CA GLY A 272 -0.47 20.61 10.85
C GLY A 272 -1.51 19.51 11.07
N ALA A 273 -1.34 18.34 10.44
CA ALA A 273 -2.18 17.17 10.65
C ALA A 273 -1.56 16.28 11.73
N GLN A 274 -2.22 16.18 12.88
CA GLN A 274 -1.80 15.34 14.01
C GLN A 274 -1.30 13.94 13.61
N PRO A 275 -1.98 13.15 12.74
CA PRO A 275 -1.51 11.80 12.41
C PRO A 275 -0.16 11.76 11.68
N LEU A 276 0.18 12.81 10.93
CA LEU A 276 1.44 12.93 10.19
C LEU A 276 2.56 13.56 11.02
N ASP A 277 2.19 14.39 11.98
CA ASP A 277 3.10 15.14 12.84
C ASP A 277 3.49 14.37 14.11
N ALA A 278 2.76 13.30 14.46
CA ALA A 278 3.10 12.43 15.57
C ALA A 278 4.41 11.65 15.33
N GLU A 279 5.27 11.60 16.35
CA GLU A 279 6.48 10.79 16.39
C GLU A 279 6.13 9.29 16.32
N ARG A 280 6.80 8.57 15.42
CA ARG A 280 6.55 7.15 15.17
C ARG A 280 7.85 6.38 15.04
N GLN A 281 7.75 5.08 15.28
CA GLN A 281 8.86 4.17 15.10
C GLN A 281 8.80 3.53 13.72
N TRP A 282 9.89 3.67 12.97
CA TRP A 282 10.10 3.08 11.65
C TRP A 282 11.08 1.93 11.77
N LEU A 283 10.76 0.81 11.16
CA LEU A 283 11.57 -0.40 11.13
C LEU A 283 11.91 -0.73 9.68
N VAL A 284 13.16 -1.09 9.42
CA VAL A 284 13.64 -1.64 8.13
C VAL A 284 14.48 -2.88 8.42
N ARG A 285 14.55 -3.81 7.46
CA ARG A 285 15.51 -4.91 7.52
C ARG A 285 16.88 -4.39 7.13
N ALA A 286 17.93 -4.78 7.85
CA ALA A 286 19.28 -4.56 7.38
C ALA A 286 19.48 -5.33 6.06
N ALA A 287 20.13 -4.68 5.10
CA ALA A 287 20.58 -5.36 3.90
C ALA A 287 21.57 -6.48 4.29
N SER A 288 21.29 -7.71 3.83
CA SER A 288 22.15 -8.88 4.00
C SER A 288 23.29 -8.89 3.00
#